data_AF-A0A973FLF7-F1
#
_entry.id   AF-A0A973FLF7-F1
#
_cell.length_a   1.000
_cell.length_b   1.000
_cell.length_c   1.000
_cell.angle_alpha   90.00
_cell.angle_beta   90.00
_cell.angle_gamma   90.00
#
_symmetry.space_group_name_H-M   'P 1'
#
loop_
_entity.id
_entity.type
_entity.pdbx_description
1 polymer ?
#
loop_
_entity_poly.entity_id
_entity_poly.type
_entity_poly.pdbx_seq_one_letter_code
_entity_poly.pdbx_strand_id
1 'polypeptide(L)'
;ADTRYPDSLSHGWGSSPTWFLSTYLLGARQVGPAEWEVRLPTTTWPGASGTIPLADSERTLAVNWQAGPCRQLTVAIESPPGTHGQVVLPGADGERTLWLDGAEVWADGRPRRGAAISFADGLFTLELGAGQHEIELRGACE
;
A
#
# COMPACT_ATOMS: atom_id res chain seq x y z
N ALA A 1 10.41 36.95 -27.29
CA ALA A 1 9.57 36.01 -26.52
C ALA A 1 8.28 35.86 -27.30
N ASP A 2 7.92 34.64 -27.67
CA ASP A 2 6.65 34.35 -28.33
C ASP A 2 5.53 34.47 -27.28
N THR A 3 4.56 35.35 -27.53
CA THR A 3 3.50 35.74 -26.58
C THR A 3 2.14 35.14 -26.94
N ARG A 4 2.10 34.12 -27.81
CA ARG A 4 0.85 33.49 -28.25
C ARG A 4 0.87 31.99 -28.02
N TYR A 5 0.74 31.60 -26.76
CA TYR A 5 0.24 30.28 -26.40
C TYR A 5 -1.28 30.41 -26.17
N PRO A 6 -2.15 29.95 -27.10
CA PRO A 6 -3.60 30.10 -26.98
C PRO A 6 -4.22 29.17 -25.91
N ASP A 7 -3.42 28.31 -25.30
CA ASP A 7 -3.93 27.23 -24.45
C ASP A 7 -3.88 27.58 -22.96
N SER A 8 -4.86 27.07 -22.22
CA SER A 8 -4.92 27.24 -20.77
C SER A 8 -3.72 26.59 -20.09
N LEU A 9 -3.02 27.36 -19.24
CA LEU A 9 -1.91 26.87 -18.40
C LEU A 9 -2.38 26.14 -17.13
N SER A 10 -3.69 26.10 -16.89
CA SER A 10 -4.29 25.39 -15.74
C SER A 10 -5.55 24.67 -16.19
N HIS A 11 -5.44 23.35 -16.32
CA HIS A 11 -6.54 22.52 -16.74
C HIS A 11 -6.54 21.20 -15.97
N GLY A 12 -7.68 20.83 -15.40
CA GLY A 12 -7.82 19.58 -14.64
C GLY A 12 -7.54 18.32 -15.47
N TRP A 13 -7.67 18.36 -16.79
CA TRP A 13 -7.29 17.22 -17.64
C TRP A 13 -5.78 16.93 -17.64
N GLY A 14 -4.95 17.85 -17.14
CA GLY A 14 -3.53 17.61 -16.88
C GLY A 14 -3.23 16.99 -15.50
N SER A 15 -4.24 16.77 -14.65
CA SER A 15 -4.03 16.27 -13.27
C SER A 15 -4.04 14.75 -13.12
N SER A 16 -4.07 14.01 -14.23
CA SER A 16 -3.98 12.54 -14.20
C SER A 16 -2.79 12.00 -13.39
N PRO A 17 -1.60 12.65 -13.31
CA PRO A 17 -0.52 12.16 -12.47
C PRO A 17 -0.91 11.96 -11.00
N THR A 18 -1.80 12.78 -10.43
CA THR A 18 -2.25 12.62 -9.04
C THR A 18 -2.93 11.27 -8.83
N TRP A 19 -3.76 10.83 -9.78
CA TRP A 19 -4.44 9.54 -9.71
C TRP A 19 -3.46 8.36 -9.85
N PHE A 20 -2.46 8.48 -10.72
CA PHE A 20 -1.43 7.45 -10.85
C PHE A 20 -0.53 7.37 -9.61
N LEU A 21 -0.17 8.52 -9.01
CA LEU A 21 0.62 8.56 -7.79
C LEU A 21 -0.12 7.95 -6.60
N SER A 22 -1.42 8.21 -6.45
CA SER A 22 -2.20 7.58 -5.38
C SER A 22 -2.39 6.07 -5.61
N THR A 23 -2.68 5.66 -6.85
CA THR A 23 -3.11 4.28 -7.13
C THR A 23 -1.94 3.31 -7.34
N TYR A 24 -0.83 3.75 -7.94
CA TYR A 24 0.29 2.87 -8.31
C TYR A 24 1.57 3.11 -7.53
N LEU A 25 1.85 4.36 -7.12
CA LEU A 25 3.03 4.64 -6.29
C LEU A 25 2.69 4.43 -4.81
N LEU A 26 1.74 5.20 -4.27
CA LEU A 26 1.24 4.99 -2.91
C LEU A 26 0.55 3.62 -2.79
N GLY A 27 -0.14 3.19 -3.84
CA GLY A 27 -0.80 1.88 -3.92
C GLY A 27 -2.22 1.86 -3.37
N ALA A 28 -2.75 3.00 -2.94
CA ALA A 28 -3.99 3.10 -2.19
C ALA A 28 -5.17 3.42 -3.11
N ARG A 29 -6.28 2.68 -2.95
CA ARG A 29 -7.56 2.98 -3.61
C ARG A 29 -8.75 2.46 -2.82
N GLN A 30 -9.89 3.11 -3.01
CA GLN A 30 -11.19 2.57 -2.59
C GLN A 30 -11.70 1.58 -3.64
N VAL A 31 -12.15 0.41 -3.21
CA VAL A 31 -12.68 -0.65 -4.10
C VAL A 31 -14.15 -0.97 -3.84
N GLY A 32 -14.72 -0.48 -2.74
CA GLY A 32 -16.14 -0.57 -2.41
C GLY A 32 -16.55 0.47 -1.34
N PRO A 33 -17.82 0.52 -0.93
CA PRO A 33 -18.32 1.57 -0.01
C PRO A 33 -17.60 1.64 1.35
N ALA A 34 -17.16 0.49 1.86
CA ALA A 34 -16.38 0.34 3.10
C ALA A 34 -15.08 -0.44 2.88
N GLU A 35 -14.69 -0.63 1.61
CA GLU A 35 -13.59 -1.51 1.20
C GLU A 35 -12.48 -0.70 0.53
N TRP A 36 -11.24 -0.98 0.93
CA TRP A 36 -10.05 -0.38 0.35
C TRP A 36 -9.00 -1.43 0.00
N GLU A 37 -8.08 -1.06 -0.88
CA GLU A 37 -6.91 -1.85 -1.22
C GLU A 37 -5.66 -0.96 -1.10
N VAL A 38 -4.60 -1.53 -0.52
CA VAL A 38 -3.25 -1.00 -0.57
C VAL A 38 -2.35 -2.01 -1.27
N ARG A 39 -2.05 -1.78 -2.55
CA ARG A 39 -1.18 -2.63 -3.37
C ARG A 39 0.15 -1.94 -3.62
N LEU A 40 1.20 -2.41 -2.96
CA LEU A 40 2.51 -1.82 -3.10
C LEU A 40 3.14 -2.15 -4.46
N PRO A 41 3.88 -1.21 -5.07
CA PRO A 41 4.55 -1.46 -6.33
C PRO A 41 5.64 -2.53 -6.18
N THR A 42 5.87 -3.31 -7.23
CA THR A 42 6.95 -4.30 -7.32
C THR A 42 8.30 -3.68 -7.72
N THR A 43 8.34 -2.36 -7.94
CA THR A 43 9.51 -1.61 -8.44
C THR A 43 10.38 -1.05 -7.29
N THR A 44 11.58 -0.57 -7.62
CA THR A 44 12.63 -0.20 -6.64
C THR A 44 12.48 1.22 -6.06
N TRP A 45 11.26 1.64 -5.75
CA TRP A 45 11.05 2.94 -5.11
C TRP A 45 11.44 2.89 -3.63
N PRO A 46 12.05 3.96 -3.07
CA PRO A 46 12.51 3.96 -1.69
C PRO A 46 11.37 4.07 -0.67
N GLY A 47 10.22 4.62 -1.07
CA GLY A 47 9.09 4.84 -0.19
C GLY A 47 8.03 5.72 -0.83
N ALA A 48 6.84 5.71 -0.24
CA ALA A 48 5.80 6.71 -0.49
C ALA A 48 4.95 6.91 0.77
N SER A 49 4.46 8.13 0.95
CA SER A 49 3.56 8.49 2.04
C SER A 49 2.45 9.37 1.47
N GLY A 50 1.22 9.13 1.89
CA GLY A 50 0.08 9.89 1.43
C GLY A 50 -1.23 9.43 2.04
N THR A 51 -2.25 10.25 1.82
CA THR A 51 -3.59 10.04 2.35
C THR A 51 -4.58 10.18 1.22
N ILE A 52 -5.49 9.22 1.07
CA ILE A 52 -6.59 9.30 0.13
C ILE A 52 -7.93 9.44 0.88
N PRO A 53 -8.89 10.21 0.35
CA PRO A 53 -10.25 10.16 0.85
C PRO A 53 -10.89 8.81 0.48
N LEU A 54 -11.61 8.23 1.43
CA LEU A 54 -12.62 7.19 1.17
C LEU A 54 -13.99 7.88 1.11
N ALA A 55 -14.98 7.26 0.44
CA ALA A 55 -16.28 7.87 0.20
C ALA A 55 -16.93 8.48 1.46
N ASP A 56 -17.68 9.56 1.23
CA ASP A 56 -18.15 10.55 2.20
C ASP A 56 -16.96 11.27 2.87
N SER A 57 -16.81 12.55 2.54
CA SER A 57 -15.59 13.37 2.55
C SER A 57 -14.84 13.59 3.88
N GLU A 58 -15.09 12.78 4.89
CA GLU A 58 -14.49 12.89 6.22
C GLU A 58 -13.66 11.67 6.61
N ARG A 59 -13.74 10.58 5.83
CA ARG A 59 -12.97 9.35 6.07
C ARG A 59 -11.74 9.32 5.19
N THR A 60 -10.58 9.08 5.78
CA THR A 60 -9.31 9.01 5.06
C THR A 60 -8.58 7.71 5.33
N LEU A 61 -7.91 7.19 4.30
CA LEU A 61 -6.94 6.11 4.41
C LEU A 61 -5.55 6.72 4.28
N ALA A 62 -4.76 6.70 5.35
CA ALA A 62 -3.36 7.09 5.31
C ALA A 62 -2.48 5.86 5.13
N VAL A 63 -1.50 5.97 4.24
CA VAL A 63 -0.54 4.91 3.92
C VAL A 63 0.85 5.52 3.92
N ASN A 64 1.78 4.84 4.56
CA ASN A 64 3.19 5.14 4.49
C ASN A 64 3.95 3.83 4.31
N TRP A 65 4.81 3.74 3.33
CA TRP A 65 5.69 2.59 3.19
C TRP A 65 7.10 3.02 2.82
N GLN A 66 8.06 2.23 3.28
CA GLN A 66 9.47 2.49 3.06
C GLN A 66 10.20 1.17 2.80
N ALA A 67 10.93 1.13 1.69
CA ALA A 67 11.88 0.06 1.42
C ALA A 67 13.16 0.31 2.24
N GLY A 68 13.64 -0.74 2.88
CA GLY A 68 14.87 -0.75 3.65
C GLY A 68 15.96 -1.62 3.01
N PRO A 69 17.13 -1.72 3.66
CA PRO A 69 18.17 -2.67 3.25
C PRO A 69 17.66 -4.12 3.30
N CYS A 70 18.37 -5.04 2.64
CA CYS A 70 18.09 -6.49 2.72
C CYS A 70 16.64 -6.86 2.40
N ARG A 71 16.04 -6.21 1.40
CA ARG A 71 14.65 -6.43 0.97
C ARG A 71 13.63 -6.20 2.09
N GLN A 72 13.97 -5.37 3.09
CA GLN A 72 13.06 -4.94 4.12
C GLN A 72 12.00 -4.00 3.53
N LEU A 73 10.78 -4.12 4.04
CA LEU A 73 9.69 -3.22 3.74
C LEU A 73 8.88 -2.98 5.01
N THR A 74 8.73 -1.72 5.39
CA THR A 74 7.84 -1.29 6.49
C THR A 74 6.65 -0.57 5.88
N VAL A 75 5.44 -0.90 6.33
CA VAL A 75 4.19 -0.29 5.89
C VAL A 75 3.38 0.10 7.13
N ALA A 76 2.96 1.35 7.21
CA ALA A 76 2.01 1.83 8.19
C ALA A 76 0.71 2.23 7.48
N ILE A 77 -0.41 1.77 7.99
CA ILE A 77 -1.75 2.06 7.47
C ILE A 77 -2.61 2.58 8.61
N GLU A 78 -3.30 3.69 8.37
CA GLU A 78 -4.37 4.17 9.24
C GLU A 78 -5.65 4.21 8.44
N SER A 79 -6.58 3.33 8.81
CA SER A 79 -7.87 3.18 8.16
C SER A 79 -9.03 3.60 9.08
N PRO A 80 -10.09 4.21 8.54
CA PRO A 80 -11.14 4.77 9.38
C PRO A 80 -12.08 3.68 9.92
N PRO A 81 -12.74 3.91 11.08
CA PRO A 81 -13.70 2.97 11.66
C PRO A 81 -14.78 2.50 10.67
N GLY A 82 -15.17 1.23 10.78
CA GLY A 82 -16.21 0.64 9.92
C GLY A 82 -15.76 0.36 8.48
N THR A 83 -14.46 0.45 8.19
CA THR A 83 -13.86 0.01 6.94
C THR A 83 -13.01 -1.24 7.14
N HIS A 84 -12.73 -1.93 6.03
CA HIS A 84 -11.80 -3.04 5.97
C HIS A 84 -11.13 -3.05 4.61
N GLY A 85 -10.03 -3.78 4.47
CA GLY A 85 -9.36 -3.84 3.20
C GLY A 85 -8.21 -4.81 3.15
N GLN A 86 -7.67 -4.93 1.95
CA GLN A 86 -6.58 -5.84 1.66
C GLN A 86 -5.28 -5.08 1.43
N VAL A 87 -4.18 -5.62 1.96
CA VAL A 87 -2.83 -5.16 1.68
C VAL A 87 -2.11 -6.19 0.86
N VAL A 88 -1.60 -5.78 -0.31
CA VAL A 88 -0.88 -6.63 -1.24
C VAL A 88 0.57 -6.19 -1.30
N LEU A 89 1.48 -7.09 -0.91
CA LEU A 89 2.90 -6.82 -0.78
C LEU A 89 3.72 -7.71 -1.73
N PRO A 90 4.80 -7.19 -2.33
CA PRO A 90 5.71 -8.00 -3.12
C PRO A 90 6.48 -9.00 -2.24
N GLY A 91 6.47 -10.28 -2.62
CA GLY A 91 7.08 -11.36 -1.85
C GLY A 91 8.00 -12.30 -2.61
N ALA A 92 8.06 -12.24 -3.95
CA ALA A 92 8.91 -12.97 -4.90
C ALA A 92 9.05 -14.50 -4.71
N ASP A 93 9.60 -14.95 -3.59
CA ASP A 93 9.90 -16.34 -3.22
C ASP A 93 9.07 -16.86 -2.04
N GLY A 94 8.37 -15.98 -1.30
CA GLY A 94 7.58 -16.38 -0.13
C GLY A 94 8.42 -16.76 1.09
N GLU A 95 9.74 -16.62 1.00
CA GLU A 95 10.72 -16.97 2.04
C GLU A 95 10.92 -15.84 3.07
N ARG A 96 10.33 -14.69 2.81
CA ARG A 96 10.38 -13.53 3.71
C ARG A 96 9.53 -13.77 4.95
N THR A 97 9.96 -13.20 6.08
CA THR A 97 9.16 -13.20 7.31
C THR A 97 8.32 -11.93 7.36
N LEU A 98 7.06 -12.06 7.74
CA LEU A 98 6.10 -10.96 7.85
C LEU A 98 5.56 -10.84 9.26
N TRP A 99 5.61 -9.62 9.81
CA TRP A 99 4.98 -9.23 11.07
C TRP A 99 3.84 -8.25 10.81
N LEU A 100 2.74 -8.44 11.53
CA LEU A 100 1.62 -7.52 11.59
C LEU A 100 1.43 -7.12 13.06
N ASP A 101 1.51 -5.82 13.34
CA ASP A 101 1.36 -5.25 14.69
C ASP A 101 2.30 -5.92 15.72
N GLY A 102 3.53 -6.21 15.29
CA GLY A 102 4.55 -6.89 16.09
C GLY A 102 4.39 -8.41 16.21
N ALA A 103 3.29 -9.00 15.75
CA ALA A 103 3.07 -10.44 15.73
C ALA A 103 3.55 -11.06 14.42
N GLU A 104 4.35 -12.12 14.49
CA GLU A 104 4.76 -12.87 13.30
C GLU A 104 3.56 -13.62 12.70
N VAL A 105 3.20 -13.31 11.46
CA VAL A 105 2.03 -13.87 10.76
C VAL A 105 2.42 -14.77 9.58
N TRP A 106 3.66 -14.67 9.10
CA TRP A 106 4.22 -15.56 8.09
C TRP A 106 5.71 -15.76 8.33
N ALA A 107 6.17 -17.01 8.27
CA ALA A 107 7.59 -17.34 8.20
C ALA A 107 7.77 -18.78 7.73
N ASP A 108 8.97 -19.10 7.25
CA ASP A 108 9.33 -20.44 6.77
C ASP A 108 8.41 -20.91 5.63
N GLY A 109 8.05 -19.99 4.72
CA GLY A 109 7.18 -20.28 3.57
C GLY A 109 5.72 -20.61 3.90
N ARG A 110 5.24 -20.28 5.11
CA ARG A 110 3.88 -20.63 5.55
C ARG A 110 3.24 -19.60 6.49
N PRO A 111 1.90 -19.51 6.51
CA PRO A 111 1.19 -18.64 7.45
C PRO A 111 1.25 -19.20 8.87
N ARG A 112 1.29 -18.32 9.87
CA ARG A 112 1.13 -18.69 11.28
C ARG A 112 -0.35 -18.97 11.59
N ARG A 113 -0.60 -19.79 12.61
CA ARG A 113 -1.97 -20.25 12.93
C ARG A 113 -2.88 -19.06 13.26
N GLY A 114 -4.00 -18.95 12.53
CA GLY A 114 -5.00 -17.90 12.74
C GLY A 114 -4.68 -16.57 12.05
N ALA A 115 -3.55 -16.47 11.34
CA ALA A 115 -3.24 -15.29 10.55
C ALA A 115 -4.11 -15.23 9.28
N ALA A 116 -4.72 -14.07 9.02
CA ALA A 116 -5.46 -13.78 7.80
C ALA A 116 -4.52 -13.30 6.69
N ILE A 117 -3.64 -14.21 6.25
CA ILE A 117 -2.63 -13.94 5.22
C ILE A 117 -2.54 -15.10 4.22
N SER A 118 -2.35 -14.78 2.95
CA SER A 118 -2.06 -15.74 1.89
C SER A 118 -0.85 -15.33 1.05
N PHE A 119 -0.24 -16.29 0.37
CA PHE A 119 0.80 -16.06 -0.62
C PHE A 119 0.44 -16.78 -1.91
N ALA A 120 0.36 -16.02 -3.00
CA ALA A 120 0.09 -16.53 -4.35
C ALA A 120 0.74 -15.62 -5.38
N ASP A 121 1.23 -16.18 -6.48
CA ASP A 121 1.80 -15.42 -7.61
C ASP A 121 2.90 -14.42 -7.21
N GLY A 122 3.71 -14.76 -6.21
CA GLY A 122 4.80 -13.90 -5.72
C GLY A 122 4.33 -12.73 -4.85
N LEU A 123 3.07 -12.71 -4.41
CA LEU A 123 2.46 -11.65 -3.63
C LEU A 123 1.91 -12.17 -2.30
N PHE A 124 2.17 -11.42 -1.23
CA PHE A 124 1.45 -11.59 0.03
C PHE A 124 0.16 -10.78 0.00
N THR A 125 -0.94 -11.35 0.50
CA THR A 125 -2.21 -10.64 0.68
C THR A 125 -2.65 -10.77 2.13
N LEU A 126 -2.88 -9.64 2.79
CA LEU A 126 -3.37 -9.54 4.17
C LEU A 126 -4.74 -8.89 4.21
N GLU A 127 -5.63 -9.44 5.03
CA GLU A 127 -6.91 -8.82 5.35
C GLU A 127 -6.78 -7.99 6.64
N LEU A 128 -7.13 -6.70 6.57
CA LEU A 128 -7.07 -5.77 7.69
C LEU A 128 -8.43 -5.15 7.99
N GLY A 129 -8.69 -4.95 9.28
CA GLY A 129 -9.82 -4.17 9.75
C GLY A 129 -9.52 -2.67 9.77
N ALA A 130 -10.40 -1.93 10.43
CA ALA A 130 -10.17 -0.51 10.72
C ALA A 130 -9.08 -0.32 11.79
N GLY A 131 -8.42 0.83 11.77
CA GLY A 131 -7.45 1.25 12.78
C GLY A 131 -6.04 1.44 12.23
N GLN A 132 -5.08 1.49 13.15
CA GLN A 132 -3.66 1.60 12.85
C GLN A 132 -3.04 0.21 12.75
N HIS A 133 -2.32 -0.03 11.66
CA HIS A 133 -1.59 -1.27 11.43
C HIS A 133 -0.15 -0.98 10.99
N GLU A 134 0.78 -1.74 11.56
CA GLU A 134 2.17 -1.75 11.14
C GLU A 134 2.52 -3.14 10.57
N ILE A 135 3.01 -3.15 9.34
CA ILE A 135 3.47 -4.34 8.66
C ILE A 135 4.96 -4.22 8.44
N GLU A 136 5.69 -5.26 8.84
CA GLU A 136 7.10 -5.41 8.51
C GLU A 136 7.30 -6.68 7.71
N LEU A 137 7.98 -6.55 6.57
CA LEU A 137 8.44 -7.66 5.77
C LEU A 137 9.96 -7.64 5.77
N ARG A 138 10.60 -8.73 6.19
CA ARG A 138 12.08 -8.84 6.22
C ARG A 138 12.52 -10.02 5.37
N GLY A 139 13.51 -9.77 4.51
CA GLY A 139 14.17 -10.79 3.70
C GLY A 139 15.63 -10.99 4.12
N ALA A 140 16.29 -11.96 3.50
CA ALA A 140 17.73 -12.10 3.61
C ALA A 140 18.46 -10.95 2.90
N CYS A 141 19.63 -10.58 3.41
CA CYS A 141 20.59 -9.76 2.67
C CYS A 141 21.23 -10.66 1.60
N GLU A 142 21.14 -10.27 0.33
CA GLU A 142 21.91 -10.89 -0.77
C GLU A 142 23.31 -10.28 -0.86
#